data_AF-A0A8T4WUS7-F1
#
_entry.id   AF-A0A8T4WUS7-F1
#
_cell.length_a   1.000
_cell.length_b   1.000
_cell.length_c   1.000
_cell.angle_alpha   90.00
_cell.angle_beta   90.00
_cell.angle_gamma   90.00
#
_symmetry.space_group_name_H-M   'P 1'
#
loop_
_entity.id
_entity.type
_entity.pdbx_description
1 polymer ?
#
loop_
_entity_poly.entity_id
_entity_poly.type
_entity_poly.pdbx_seq_one_letter_code
_entity_poly.pdbx_strand_id
1 'polypeptide(L)'
;MPEKEKPRTHIKEIILENFMSYEYARIPFEKGLNLICGPNGAGKSSVLLGLSVALGQTYTERSRKLSDLIRRGEDIGRVSVVFDNSPNDGKKPIPDVDSDSLVISRYLKRDGTYWHEANYETVTKNEITRTLSQLSINPDNMLIVMHQGMIDVFGAIDAQERLELVEEAVGIREYRDRILKAREKLSHTLSEEESVNAMLEEAQETLDHWEEEYQRYKQKQELLDEKDDLERRYAWSKWWRQKEKVEKHENKLSDT
;
A
#
# COMPACT_ATOMS: atom_id res chain seq x y z
N MET A 1 -9.03 4.64 -25.64
CA MET A 1 -7.75 5.27 -26.01
C MET A 1 -6.69 4.19 -25.93
N PRO A 2 -5.81 4.01 -26.93
CA PRO A 2 -4.73 3.04 -26.77
C PRO A 2 -3.89 3.49 -25.58
N GLU A 3 -3.64 2.59 -24.64
CA GLU A 3 -2.71 2.83 -23.54
C GLU A 3 -1.38 3.31 -24.16
N LYS A 4 -0.93 4.52 -23.81
CA LYS A 4 0.39 4.97 -24.21
C LYS A 4 1.39 4.00 -23.60
N GLU A 5 2.13 3.27 -24.44
CA GLU A 5 3.17 2.34 -24.00
C GLU A 5 4.10 3.04 -23.00
N LYS A 6 4.44 2.36 -21.90
CA LYS A 6 5.45 2.88 -20.97
C LYS A 6 6.76 3.13 -21.74
N PRO A 7 7.44 4.27 -21.52
CA PRO A 7 8.73 4.54 -22.15
C PRO A 7 9.73 3.41 -21.83
N ARG A 8 10.25 2.77 -22.89
CA ARG A 8 11.14 1.61 -22.76
C ARG A 8 12.57 2.06 -22.45
N THR A 9 13.20 1.41 -21.47
CA THR A 9 14.64 1.53 -21.18
C THR A 9 15.38 0.29 -21.69
N HIS A 10 16.70 0.37 -21.80
CA HIS A 10 17.59 -0.78 -21.99
C HIS A 10 18.91 -0.52 -21.27
N ILE A 11 19.65 -1.59 -20.98
CA ILE A 11 21.02 -1.49 -20.51
C ILE A 11 21.89 -1.07 -21.69
N LYS A 12 22.63 0.03 -21.56
CA LYS A 12 23.62 0.53 -22.53
C LYS A 12 24.94 -0.20 -22.40
N GLU A 13 25.37 -0.49 -21.17
CA GLU A 13 26.64 -1.15 -20.90
C GLU A 13 26.72 -1.66 -19.47
N ILE A 14 27.65 -2.59 -19.26
CA ILE A 14 28.16 -2.98 -17.95
C ILE A 14 29.66 -2.65 -17.86
N ILE A 15 30.07 -2.13 -16.71
CA ILE A 15 31.45 -1.84 -16.35
C ILE A 15 31.83 -2.75 -15.18
N LEU A 16 32.89 -3.53 -15.36
CA LEU A 16 33.43 -4.46 -14.38
C LEU A 16 34.83 -3.99 -13.99
N GLU A 17 35.06 -3.74 -12.70
CA GLU A 17 36.34 -3.31 -12.15
C GLU A 17 36.70 -4.29 -11.02
N ASN A 18 37.84 -4.95 -11.13
CA ASN A 18 38.33 -5.92 -10.14
C ASN A 18 37.28 -6.97 -9.74
N PHE A 19 36.56 -7.51 -10.73
CA PHE A 19 35.46 -8.43 -10.54
C PHE A 19 35.75 -9.78 -11.19
N MET A 20 35.86 -10.84 -10.38
CA MET A 20 36.18 -12.20 -10.81
C MET A 20 37.42 -12.24 -11.72
N SER A 21 37.25 -12.61 -12.99
CA SER A 21 38.31 -12.68 -14.00
C SER A 21 38.67 -11.34 -14.64
N TYR A 22 37.90 -10.27 -14.38
CA TYR A 22 38.07 -8.96 -15.00
C TYR A 22 38.83 -8.02 -14.07
N GLU A 23 39.92 -7.45 -14.58
CA GLU A 23 40.60 -6.29 -13.95
C GLU A 23 39.83 -5.02 -14.32
N TYR A 24 39.60 -4.82 -15.61
CA TYR A 24 38.72 -3.80 -16.14
C TYR A 24 38.04 -4.32 -17.41
N ALA A 25 36.72 -4.17 -17.51
CA ALA A 25 35.98 -4.41 -18.75
C ALA A 25 34.79 -3.47 -18.86
N ARG A 26 34.57 -2.93 -20.05
CA ARG A 26 33.40 -2.13 -20.40
C ARG A 26 32.74 -2.79 -21.60
N ILE A 27 31.56 -3.35 -21.39
CA ILE A 27 30.87 -4.19 -22.37
C ILE A 27 29.58 -3.47 -22.78
N PRO A 28 29.49 -2.96 -24.02
CA PRO A 28 28.28 -2.32 -24.51
C PRO A 28 27.19 -3.36 -24.83
N PHE A 29 25.95 -2.92 -24.72
CA PHE A 29 24.76 -3.67 -25.09
C PHE A 29 23.92 -2.85 -26.07
N GLU A 30 23.39 -3.54 -27.07
CA GLU A 30 22.47 -2.97 -28.04
C GLU A 30 21.02 -3.30 -27.67
N LYS A 31 20.06 -2.58 -28.27
CA LYS A 31 18.64 -2.90 -28.13
C LYS A 31 18.35 -4.26 -28.76
N GLY A 32 17.55 -5.08 -28.08
CA GLY A 32 17.13 -6.40 -28.57
C GLY A 32 18.02 -7.52 -28.05
N LEU A 33 18.55 -8.35 -28.96
CA LEU A 33 19.29 -9.56 -28.60
C LEU A 33 20.80 -9.30 -28.57
N ASN A 34 21.42 -9.56 -27.42
CA ASN A 34 22.87 -9.53 -27.26
C ASN A 34 23.40 -10.96 -27.04
N LEU A 35 24.42 -11.36 -27.79
CA LEU A 35 25.04 -12.68 -27.69
C LEU A 35 26.46 -12.56 -27.12
N ILE A 36 26.70 -13.20 -25.97
CA ILE A 36 28.02 -13.26 -25.33
C ILE A 36 28.63 -14.63 -25.59
N CYS A 37 29.65 -14.68 -26.44
CA CYS A 37 30.33 -15.92 -26.85
C CYS A 37 31.81 -15.90 -26.48
N GLY A 38 32.41 -17.08 -26.34
CA GLY A 38 33.82 -17.24 -25.96
C GLY A 38 34.13 -18.64 -25.41
N PRO A 39 35.40 -18.97 -25.13
CA PRO A 39 35.77 -20.27 -24.57
C PRO A 39 35.30 -20.46 -23.12
N ASN A 40 35.30 -21.70 -22.64
CA ASN A 40 35.01 -22.00 -21.23
C ASN A 40 36.03 -21.31 -20.33
N GLY A 41 35.56 -20.69 -19.24
CA GLY A 41 36.41 -19.91 -18.33
C GLY A 41 36.70 -18.46 -18.77
N ALA A 42 36.20 -18.00 -19.92
CA ALA A 42 36.42 -16.63 -20.41
C ALA A 42 35.66 -15.52 -19.65
N GLY A 43 34.98 -15.83 -18.54
CA GLY A 43 34.23 -14.84 -17.75
C GLY A 43 32.81 -14.55 -18.24
N LYS A 44 32.28 -15.29 -19.22
CA LYS A 44 30.91 -15.08 -19.76
C LYS A 44 29.83 -15.06 -18.67
N SER A 45 29.82 -16.07 -17.79
CA SER A 45 28.89 -16.14 -16.66
C SER A 45 29.13 -15.05 -15.62
N SER A 46 30.36 -14.52 -15.54
CA SER A 46 30.69 -13.39 -14.67
C SER A 46 30.05 -12.09 -15.15
N VAL A 47 29.77 -11.92 -16.44
CA VAL A 47 29.01 -10.76 -16.95
C VAL A 47 27.58 -10.78 -16.42
N LEU A 48 26.89 -11.92 -16.54
CA LEU A 48 25.53 -12.08 -16.01
C LEU A 48 25.53 -11.90 -14.48
N LEU A 49 26.52 -12.48 -13.79
CA LEU A 49 26.67 -12.30 -12.35
C LEU A 49 26.94 -10.85 -11.95
N GLY A 50 27.72 -10.12 -12.74
CA GLY A 50 27.95 -8.70 -12.54
C GLY A 50 26.65 -7.89 -12.64
N LEU A 51 25.83 -8.16 -13.66
CA LEU A 51 24.50 -7.55 -13.80
C LEU A 51 23.65 -7.81 -12.55
N SER A 52 23.52 -9.07 -12.14
CA SER A 52 22.80 -9.47 -10.92
C SER A 52 23.25 -8.72 -9.66
N VAL A 53 24.56 -8.67 -9.43
CA VAL A 53 25.16 -8.07 -8.24
C VAL A 53 24.98 -6.55 -8.23
N ALA A 54 25.13 -5.89 -9.39
CA ALA A 54 24.87 -4.46 -9.51
C ALA A 54 23.41 -4.10 -9.23
N LEU A 55 22.47 -4.92 -9.73
CA LEU A 55 21.04 -4.73 -9.53
C LEU A 55 20.57 -5.09 -8.12
N GLY A 56 21.44 -5.63 -7.26
CA GLY A 56 21.15 -5.89 -5.86
C GLY A 56 20.56 -7.27 -5.58
N GLN A 57 20.71 -8.22 -6.53
CA GLN A 57 20.35 -9.61 -6.31
C GLN A 57 21.16 -10.16 -5.13
N THR A 58 20.48 -10.82 -4.20
CA THR A 58 21.15 -11.46 -3.07
C THR A 58 21.73 -12.78 -3.55
N TYR A 59 22.98 -12.77 -3.99
CA TYR A 59 23.66 -13.97 -4.50
C TYR A 59 23.56 -15.10 -3.46
N THR A 60 22.89 -16.19 -3.85
CA THR A 60 22.50 -17.31 -2.97
C THR A 60 23.11 -18.63 -3.45
N GLU A 61 24.36 -18.62 -3.93
CA GLU A 61 25.20 -19.78 -3.64
C GLU A 61 25.52 -19.70 -2.14
N ARG A 62 24.77 -20.45 -1.32
CA ARG A 62 24.72 -20.44 0.17
C ARG A 62 26.07 -20.46 0.92
N SER A 63 27.20 -20.50 0.22
CA SER A 63 28.54 -20.63 0.78
C SER A 63 29.53 -19.56 0.29
N ARG A 64 29.14 -18.63 -0.61
CA ARG A 64 30.05 -17.58 -1.13
C ARG A 64 29.61 -16.19 -0.68
N LYS A 65 30.55 -15.42 -0.12
CA LYS A 65 30.35 -14.02 0.23
C LYS A 65 30.48 -13.16 -1.03
N LEU A 66 29.84 -11.99 -1.05
CA LEU A 66 30.04 -11.03 -2.16
C LEU A 66 31.52 -10.59 -2.28
N SER A 67 32.26 -10.57 -1.18
CA SER A 67 33.72 -10.35 -1.17
C SER A 67 34.50 -11.38 -2.00
N ASP A 68 33.97 -12.59 -2.18
CA ASP A 68 34.63 -13.65 -2.96
C ASP A 68 34.55 -13.40 -4.47
N LEU A 69 33.71 -12.43 -4.87
CA LEU A 69 33.58 -11.98 -6.26
C LEU A 69 34.66 -10.95 -6.63
N ILE A 70 35.42 -10.44 -5.66
CA ILE A 70 36.53 -9.51 -5.90
C ILE A 70 37.67 -10.30 -6.54
N ARG A 71 38.29 -9.72 -7.57
CA ARG A 71 39.45 -10.29 -8.26
C ARG A 71 40.57 -10.60 -7.25
N ARG A 72 41.22 -11.75 -7.40
CA ARG A 72 42.34 -12.16 -6.53
C ARG A 72 43.46 -11.12 -6.62
N GLY A 73 43.96 -10.68 -5.46
CA GLY A 73 44.97 -9.63 -5.35
C GLY A 73 44.40 -8.25 -5.02
N GLU A 74 43.12 -8.01 -5.30
CA GLU A 74 42.48 -6.70 -5.14
C GLU A 74 41.63 -6.61 -3.86
N ASP A 75 41.58 -5.42 -3.25
CA ASP A 75 40.81 -5.19 -2.02
C ASP A 75 39.39 -4.66 -2.26
N ILE A 76 39.18 -4.04 -3.43
CA ILE A 76 37.92 -3.42 -3.84
C ILE A 76 37.56 -3.90 -5.24
N GLY A 77 36.31 -4.33 -5.41
CA GLY A 77 35.67 -4.57 -6.70
C GLY A 77 34.47 -3.64 -6.89
N ARG A 78 34.17 -3.30 -8.15
CA ARG A 78 33.02 -2.49 -8.51
C ARG A 78 32.36 -3.05 -9.77
N VAL A 79 31.04 -3.09 -9.75
CA VAL A 79 30.25 -3.38 -10.95
C VAL A 79 29.27 -2.24 -11.17
N SER A 80 29.20 -1.71 -12.38
CA SER A 80 28.27 -0.64 -12.75
C SER A 80 27.45 -1.03 -13.96
N VAL A 81 26.16 -0.75 -13.91
CA VAL A 81 25.22 -0.98 -15.01
C VAL A 81 24.65 0.37 -15.41
N VAL A 82 24.72 0.67 -16.70
CA VAL A 82 24.24 1.93 -17.26
C VAL A 82 22.95 1.67 -18.00
N PHE A 83 21.88 2.31 -17.59
CA PHE A 83 20.57 2.29 -18.25
C PHE A 83 20.38 3.53 -19.13
N ASP A 84 19.68 3.34 -20.24
CA ASP A 84 19.17 4.45 -21.06
C ASP A 84 17.96 5.09 -20.39
N ASN A 85 18.05 6.38 -20.07
CA ASN A 85 16.94 7.16 -19.53
C ASN A 85 16.56 8.33 -20.47
N SER A 86 16.95 8.24 -21.74
CA SER A 86 16.61 9.24 -22.74
C SER A 86 15.08 9.34 -22.89
N PRO A 87 14.50 10.55 -23.04
CA PRO A 87 13.06 10.70 -23.21
C PRO A 87 12.55 9.96 -24.45
N ASN A 88 11.46 9.20 -24.28
CA ASN A 88 10.71 8.59 -25.37
C ASN A 88 9.26 9.09 -25.32
N ASP A 89 8.75 9.64 -26.41
CA ASP A 89 7.43 10.31 -26.47
C ASP A 89 7.21 11.38 -25.38
N GLY A 90 8.28 12.13 -25.07
CA GLY A 90 8.24 13.22 -24.07
C GLY A 90 8.24 12.77 -22.61
N LYS A 91 8.43 11.47 -22.33
CA LYS A 91 8.55 10.94 -20.97
C LYS A 91 9.85 10.15 -20.80
N LYS A 92 10.49 10.31 -19.65
CA LYS A 92 11.63 9.47 -19.25
C LYS A 92 11.15 8.11 -18.75
N PRO A 93 11.85 7.01 -19.09
CA PRO A 93 11.61 5.69 -18.47
C PRO A 93 11.68 5.73 -16.94
N ILE A 94 12.59 6.53 -16.39
CA ILE A 94 12.83 6.72 -14.96
C ILE A 94 12.67 8.22 -14.67
N PRO A 95 11.44 8.67 -14.33
CA PRO A 95 11.14 10.09 -14.15
C PRO A 95 11.89 10.75 -12.99
N ASP A 96 12.25 9.97 -11.97
CA ASP A 96 12.95 10.44 -10.77
C ASP A 96 14.45 10.75 -11.05
N VAL A 97 14.93 10.48 -12.27
CA VAL A 97 16.32 10.69 -12.68
C VAL A 97 16.41 11.78 -13.75
N ASP A 98 17.04 12.89 -13.40
CA ASP A 98 17.17 14.06 -14.28
C ASP A 98 18.07 13.83 -15.50
N SER A 99 19.03 12.90 -15.41
CA SER A 99 19.96 12.57 -16.50
C SER A 99 19.32 11.63 -17.54
N ASP A 100 19.90 11.61 -18.75
CA ASP A 100 19.48 10.69 -19.83
C ASP A 100 20.11 9.29 -19.71
N SER A 101 20.79 9.05 -18.60
CA SER A 101 21.31 7.75 -18.21
C SER A 101 21.21 7.58 -16.70
N LEU A 102 20.91 6.37 -16.26
CA LEU A 102 21.03 5.97 -14.85
C LEU A 102 22.20 5.01 -14.71
N VAL A 103 23.16 5.33 -13.85
CA VAL A 103 24.27 4.43 -13.51
C VAL A 103 24.02 3.82 -12.14
N ILE A 104 23.81 2.51 -12.08
CA ILE A 104 23.71 1.76 -10.81
C ILE A 104 25.04 1.05 -10.59
N SER A 105 25.75 1.41 -9.53
CA SER A 105 26.99 0.76 -9.11
C SER A 105 26.81 -0.05 -7.83
N ARG A 106 27.48 -1.19 -7.74
CA ARG A 106 27.69 -1.95 -6.50
C ARG A 106 29.18 -2.01 -6.22
N TYR A 107 29.56 -1.59 -5.02
CA TYR A 107 30.93 -1.70 -4.52
C TYR A 107 31.06 -2.86 -3.56
N LEU A 108 32.18 -3.56 -3.68
CA LEU A 108 32.52 -4.74 -2.93
C LEU A 108 33.87 -4.53 -2.25
N LYS A 109 33.93 -4.56 -0.92
CA LYS A 109 35.19 -4.60 -0.18
C LYS A 109 35.45 -5.97 0.42
N ARG A 110 36.71 -6.35 0.52
CA ARG A 110 37.14 -7.60 1.16
C ARG A 110 36.78 -7.70 2.64
N ASP A 111 36.65 -6.57 3.32
CA ASP A 111 36.23 -6.50 4.72
C ASP A 111 34.75 -6.87 4.92
N GLY A 112 33.99 -7.08 3.83
CA GLY A 112 32.57 -7.41 3.86
C GLY A 112 31.65 -6.19 3.81
N THR A 113 32.21 -4.99 3.66
CA THR A 113 31.45 -3.76 3.45
C THR A 113 30.99 -3.68 2.00
N TYR A 114 29.69 -3.48 1.80
CA TYR A 114 29.08 -3.35 0.49
C TYR A 114 28.12 -2.17 0.49
N TRP A 115 28.19 -1.35 -0.55
CA TRP A 115 27.23 -0.26 -0.75
C TRP A 115 26.86 -0.14 -2.21
N HIS A 116 25.76 0.56 -2.44
CA HIS A 116 25.32 0.90 -3.77
C HIS A 116 25.47 2.40 -4.02
N GLU A 117 25.70 2.74 -5.27
CA GLU A 117 25.57 4.11 -5.76
C GLU A 117 24.60 4.15 -6.93
N ALA A 118 23.79 5.20 -7.01
CA ALA A 118 23.03 5.57 -8.19
C ALA A 118 23.51 6.95 -8.64
N ASN A 119 23.98 7.08 -9.88
CA ASN A 119 24.57 8.32 -10.40
C ASN A 119 25.61 8.94 -9.44
N TYR A 120 26.51 8.11 -8.90
CA TYR A 120 27.60 8.50 -8.00
C TYR A 120 27.16 8.96 -6.60
N GLU A 121 25.89 8.80 -6.24
CA GLU A 121 25.39 9.05 -4.88
C GLU A 121 25.07 7.74 -4.17
N THR A 122 25.46 7.61 -2.90
CA THR A 122 25.19 6.42 -2.10
C THR A 122 23.69 6.25 -1.89
N VAL A 123 23.15 5.08 -2.24
CA VAL A 123 21.74 4.75 -2.11
C VAL A 123 21.54 3.45 -1.35
N THR A 124 20.37 3.33 -0.73
CA THR A 124 19.93 2.11 -0.06
C THR A 124 19.48 1.05 -1.08
N LYS A 125 19.50 -0.23 -0.67
CA LYS A 125 18.95 -1.32 -1.50
C LYS A 125 17.47 -1.07 -1.84
N ASN A 126 16.69 -0.53 -0.90
CA ASN A 126 15.27 -0.26 -1.10
C ASN A 126 15.03 0.79 -2.20
N GLU A 127 15.87 1.82 -2.29
CA GLU A 127 15.78 2.84 -3.35
C GLU A 127 16.09 2.25 -4.73
N ILE A 128 17.08 1.36 -4.81
CA ILE A 128 17.35 0.61 -6.05
C ILE A 128 16.19 -0.30 -6.40
N THR A 129 15.68 -1.09 -5.46
CA THR A 129 14.53 -1.97 -5.70
C THR A 129 13.31 -1.19 -6.16
N ARG A 130 13.05 -0.02 -5.58
CA ARG A 130 11.97 0.88 -6.01
C ARG A 130 12.19 1.38 -7.45
N THR A 131 13.41 1.79 -7.78
CA THR A 131 13.77 2.24 -9.13
C THR A 131 13.61 1.12 -10.15
N LEU A 132 14.10 -0.08 -9.86
CA LEU A 132 13.97 -1.26 -10.73
C LEU A 132 12.51 -1.72 -10.87
N SER A 133 11.71 -1.59 -9.81
CA SER A 133 10.27 -1.90 -9.85
C SER A 133 9.50 -0.99 -10.81
N GLN A 134 9.89 0.29 -10.94
CA GLN A 134 9.31 1.19 -11.96
C GLN A 134 9.58 0.69 -13.38
N LEU A 135 10.72 0.02 -13.58
CA LEU A 135 11.13 -0.62 -14.83
C LEU A 135 10.57 -2.05 -15.00
N SER A 136 9.79 -2.54 -14.04
CA SER A 136 9.32 -3.94 -13.99
C SER A 136 10.47 -4.96 -14.02
N ILE A 137 11.62 -4.60 -13.44
CA ILE A 137 12.78 -5.48 -13.29
C ILE A 137 12.85 -5.91 -11.82
N ASN A 138 12.71 -7.21 -11.57
CA ASN A 138 13.09 -7.81 -10.30
C ASN A 138 14.33 -8.72 -10.52
N PRO A 139 15.51 -8.33 -10.02
CA PRO A 139 16.72 -9.14 -10.19
C PRO A 139 16.69 -10.45 -9.39
N ASP A 140 15.84 -10.57 -8.36
CA ASP A 140 15.67 -11.81 -7.59
C ASP A 140 14.72 -12.81 -8.30
N ASN A 141 13.99 -12.39 -9.34
CA ASN A 141 13.11 -13.28 -10.11
C ASN A 141 13.92 -14.09 -11.15
N MET A 142 13.90 -15.42 -11.02
CA MET A 142 14.68 -16.33 -11.86
C MET A 142 14.25 -16.39 -13.34
N LEU A 143 13.05 -15.90 -13.68
CA LEU A 143 12.61 -15.76 -15.07
C LEU A 143 13.15 -14.48 -15.74
N ILE A 144 13.59 -13.50 -14.94
CA ILE A 144 14.24 -12.27 -15.42
C ILE A 144 15.76 -12.49 -15.49
N VAL A 145 16.36 -13.02 -14.41
CA VAL A 145 17.78 -13.35 -14.35
C VAL A 145 17.95 -14.84 -14.08
N MET A 146 18.27 -15.61 -15.12
CA MET A 146 18.41 -17.06 -15.03
C MET A 146 19.89 -17.46 -14.96
N HIS A 147 20.34 -17.87 -13.76
CA HIS A 147 21.66 -18.47 -13.60
C HIS A 147 21.67 -19.96 -13.97
N GLN A 148 22.88 -20.50 -14.16
CA GLN A 148 23.09 -21.91 -14.38
C GLN A 148 22.50 -22.75 -13.23
N GLY A 149 21.74 -23.79 -13.56
CA GLY A 149 21.10 -24.68 -12.58
C GLY A 149 19.78 -24.16 -11.99
N MET A 150 19.38 -22.91 -12.25
CA MET A 150 18.09 -22.38 -11.78
C MET A 150 16.89 -23.04 -12.48
N ILE A 151 17.08 -23.60 -13.68
CA ILE A 151 16.02 -24.29 -14.41
C ILE A 151 15.51 -25.53 -13.65
N ASP A 152 16.41 -26.27 -13.01
CA ASP A 152 16.06 -27.45 -12.22
C ASP A 152 15.30 -27.04 -10.95
N VAL A 153 15.71 -25.92 -10.34
CA VAL A 153 15.03 -25.31 -9.20
C VAL A 153 13.62 -24.88 -9.60
N PHE A 154 13.45 -24.21 -10.74
CA PHE A 154 12.14 -23.81 -11.28
C PHE A 154 11.23 -25.01 -11.57
N GLY A 155 11.80 -26.16 -11.96
CA GLY A 155 11.05 -27.41 -12.10
C GLY A 155 10.56 -27.99 -10.78
N ALA A 156 11.29 -27.75 -9.69
CA ALA A 156 11.03 -28.32 -8.37
C ALA A 156 10.13 -27.46 -7.46
N ILE A 157 10.00 -26.15 -7.72
CA ILE A 157 9.07 -25.28 -6.98
C ILE A 157 7.61 -25.68 -7.22
N ASP A 158 6.77 -25.38 -6.24
CA ASP A 158 5.35 -25.69 -6.29
C ASP A 158 4.61 -24.81 -7.33
N ALA A 159 3.35 -25.17 -7.60
CA ALA A 159 2.57 -24.48 -8.63
C ALA A 159 2.27 -23.03 -8.26
N GLN A 160 2.17 -22.72 -6.96
CA GLN A 160 1.81 -21.38 -6.50
C GLN A 160 3.00 -20.42 -6.57
N GLU A 161 4.18 -20.80 -6.07
CA GLU A 161 5.40 -20.00 -6.24
C GLU A 161 5.75 -19.81 -7.72
N ARG A 162 5.55 -20.86 -8.53
CA ARG A 162 5.76 -20.77 -9.97
C ARG A 162 4.84 -19.74 -10.62
N LEU A 163 3.57 -19.70 -10.22
CA LEU A 163 2.62 -18.70 -10.72
C LEU A 163 3.06 -17.29 -10.34
N GLU A 164 3.49 -17.07 -9.10
CA GLU A 164 3.96 -15.76 -8.64
C GLU A 164 5.17 -15.26 -9.45
N LEU A 165 6.13 -16.15 -9.73
CA LEU A 165 7.29 -15.81 -10.56
C LEU A 165 6.87 -15.42 -11.99
N VAL A 166 5.92 -16.16 -12.58
CA VAL A 166 5.40 -15.87 -13.92
C VAL A 166 4.61 -14.57 -13.94
N GLU A 167 3.73 -14.33 -12.96
CA GLU A 167 2.96 -13.10 -12.84
C GLU A 167 3.86 -11.87 -12.72
N GLU A 168 4.97 -12.00 -12.00
CA GLU A 168 5.96 -10.93 -11.90
C GLU A 168 6.74 -10.73 -13.20
N ALA A 169 7.19 -11.80 -13.86
CA ALA A 169 7.90 -11.72 -15.14
C ALA A 169 7.05 -11.11 -16.27
N VAL A 170 5.73 -11.34 -16.23
CA VAL A 170 4.77 -10.75 -17.18
C VAL A 170 4.31 -9.36 -16.72
N GLY A 171 4.63 -8.93 -15.50
CA GLY A 171 4.27 -7.62 -14.95
C GLY A 171 2.81 -7.50 -14.47
N ILE A 172 2.12 -8.63 -14.26
CA ILE A 172 0.73 -8.69 -13.77
C ILE A 172 0.65 -8.70 -12.24
N ARG A 173 1.74 -9.08 -11.55
CA ARG A 173 1.78 -9.17 -10.07
C ARG A 173 1.32 -7.89 -9.38
N GLU A 174 1.79 -6.73 -9.84
CA GLU A 174 1.38 -5.43 -9.27
C GLU A 174 -0.14 -5.21 -9.40
N TYR A 175 -0.73 -5.64 -10.51
CA TYR A 175 -2.16 -5.53 -10.74
C TYR A 175 -2.95 -6.44 -9.79
N ARG A 176 -2.49 -7.69 -9.62
CA ARG A 176 -3.06 -8.64 -8.66
C ARG A 176 -2.99 -8.11 -7.23
N ASP A 177 -1.85 -7.57 -6.81
CA ASP A 177 -1.67 -7.00 -5.47
C ASP A 177 -2.60 -5.81 -5.23
N ARG A 178 -2.80 -4.95 -6.24
CA ARG A 178 -3.76 -3.84 -6.16
C ARG A 178 -5.20 -4.34 -5.99
N ILE A 179 -5.59 -5.39 -6.72
CA ILE A 179 -6.92 -6.01 -6.58
C ILE A 179 -7.10 -6.59 -5.18
N LEU A 180 -6.11 -7.33 -4.67
CA LEU A 180 -6.18 -7.93 -3.34
C LEU A 180 -6.31 -6.88 -2.24
N LYS A 181 -5.50 -5.82 -2.28
CA LYS A 181 -5.59 -4.69 -1.34
C LYS A 181 -6.93 -3.96 -1.43
N ALA A 182 -7.45 -3.75 -2.63
CA ALA A 182 -8.76 -3.13 -2.82
C ALA A 182 -9.89 -4.00 -2.24
N ARG A 183 -9.80 -5.33 -2.43
CA ARG A 183 -10.77 -6.29 -1.88
C ARG A 183 -10.73 -6.35 -0.36
N GLU A 184 -9.53 -6.34 0.24
CA GLU A 184 -9.35 -6.29 1.69
C GLU A 184 -9.95 -5.00 2.27
N LYS A 185 -9.64 -3.85 1.65
CA LYS A 185 -10.22 -2.56 2.05
C LYS A 185 -11.74 -2.55 1.94
N LEU A 186 -12.30 -3.09 0.86
CA LEU A 186 -13.75 -3.22 0.67
C LEU A 186 -14.39 -4.06 1.78
N SER A 187 -13.77 -5.20 2.12
CA SER A 187 -14.26 -6.06 3.20
C SER A 187 -14.30 -5.35 4.55
N HIS A 188 -13.28 -4.54 4.84
CA HIS A 188 -13.24 -3.74 6.06
C HIS A 188 -14.36 -2.69 6.09
N THR A 189 -14.51 -1.94 5.00
CA THR A 189 -15.56 -0.91 4.89
C THR A 189 -16.96 -1.48 5.00
N LEU A 190 -17.24 -2.67 4.42
CA LEU A 190 -18.54 -3.34 4.57
C LEU A 190 -18.81 -3.74 6.03
N SER A 191 -17.79 -4.22 6.74
CA SER A 191 -17.92 -4.55 8.17
C SER A 191 -18.16 -3.31 9.03
N GLU A 192 -17.54 -2.17 8.71
CA GLU A 192 -17.78 -0.90 9.38
C GLU A 192 -19.20 -0.39 9.11
N GLU A 193 -19.67 -0.48 7.86
CA GLU A 193 -21.04 -0.12 7.47
C GLU A 193 -22.08 -0.93 8.26
N GLU A 194 -21.89 -2.25 8.38
CA GLU A 194 -22.77 -3.13 9.14
C GLU A 194 -22.83 -2.71 10.62
N SER A 195 -21.68 -2.41 11.23
CA SER A 195 -21.62 -1.92 12.61
C SER A 195 -22.31 -0.56 12.79
N VAL A 196 -22.15 0.36 11.84
CA VAL A 196 -22.79 1.69 11.90
C VAL A 196 -24.29 1.57 11.75
N ASN A 197 -24.78 0.71 10.86
CA ASN A 197 -26.20 0.47 10.67
C ASN A 197 -26.85 -0.10 11.93
N ALA A 198 -26.18 -1.05 12.61
CA ALA A 198 -26.66 -1.58 13.89
C ALA A 198 -26.78 -0.50 14.99
N MET A 199 -25.80 0.41 15.08
CA MET A 199 -25.86 1.54 16.02
C MET A 199 -26.98 2.53 15.67
N LEU A 200 -27.24 2.72 14.37
CA LEU A 200 -28.32 3.57 13.88
C LEU A 200 -29.69 3.01 14.23
N GLU A 201 -29.86 1.69 14.11
CA GLU A 201 -31.07 0.97 14.51
C GLU A 201 -31.31 1.10 16.02
N GLU A 202 -30.29 0.86 16.85
CA GLU A 202 -30.39 1.05 18.31
C GLU A 202 -30.74 2.51 18.70
N ALA A 203 -30.15 3.49 18.00
CA ALA A 203 -30.45 4.90 18.22
C ALA A 203 -31.88 5.27 17.81
N GLN A 204 -32.41 4.67 16.74
CA GLN A 204 -33.80 4.84 16.30
C GLN A 204 -34.77 4.25 17.32
N GLU A 205 -34.54 3.02 17.79
CA GLU A 205 -35.35 2.41 18.85
C GLU A 205 -35.36 3.26 20.13
N THR A 206 -34.20 3.81 20.49
CA THR A 206 -34.07 4.71 21.64
C THR A 206 -34.88 6.00 21.42
N LEU A 207 -34.82 6.58 20.22
CA LEU A 207 -35.57 7.79 19.87
C LEU A 207 -37.09 7.55 19.94
N ASP A 208 -37.56 6.45 19.36
CA ASP A 208 -38.98 6.07 19.39
C ASP A 208 -39.48 5.90 20.84
N HIS A 209 -38.69 5.25 21.69
CA HIS A 209 -39.00 5.11 23.11
C HIS A 209 -39.15 6.47 23.82
N TRP A 210 -38.21 7.40 23.59
CA TRP A 210 -38.28 8.74 24.19
C TRP A 210 -39.44 9.56 23.64
N GLU A 211 -39.81 9.38 22.38
CA GLU A 211 -40.98 10.04 21.79
C GLU A 211 -42.27 9.54 22.45
N GLU A 212 -42.42 8.24 22.70
CA GLU A 212 -43.55 7.70 23.48
C GLU A 212 -43.61 8.26 24.89
N GLU A 213 -42.48 8.28 25.61
CA GLU A 213 -42.41 8.83 26.97
C GLU A 213 -42.73 10.33 27.00
N TYR A 214 -42.28 11.08 25.99
CA TYR A 214 -42.63 12.49 25.85
C TYR A 214 -44.13 12.71 25.62
N GLN A 215 -44.78 11.90 24.78
CA GLN A 215 -46.23 11.97 24.57
C GLN A 215 -47.01 11.66 25.85
N ARG A 216 -46.59 10.63 26.61
CA ARG A 216 -47.18 10.30 27.92
C ARG A 216 -47.03 11.46 28.91
N TYR A 217 -45.86 12.08 28.94
CA TYR A 217 -45.62 13.25 29.79
C TYR A 217 -46.53 14.42 29.43
N LYS A 218 -46.72 14.68 28.12
CA LYS A 218 -47.61 15.74 27.64
C LYS A 218 -49.07 15.50 28.02
N GLN A 219 -49.57 14.27 27.84
CA GLN A 219 -50.93 13.89 28.29
C GLN A 219 -51.10 14.07 29.80
N LYS A 220 -50.08 13.71 30.58
CA LYS A 220 -50.10 13.92 32.04
C LYS A 220 -50.20 15.40 32.39
N GLN A 221 -49.49 16.29 31.67
CA GLN A 221 -49.64 17.73 31.89
C GLN A 221 -51.06 18.21 31.60
N GLU A 222 -51.64 17.81 30.46
CA GLU A 222 -53.01 18.20 30.09
C GLU A 222 -54.04 17.76 31.16
N LEU A 223 -53.90 16.54 31.68
CA LEU A 223 -54.76 16.04 32.76
C LEU A 223 -54.57 16.77 34.09
N LEU A 224 -53.35 17.22 34.40
CA LEU A 224 -53.08 18.01 35.59
C LEU A 224 -53.73 19.40 35.47
N ASP A 225 -53.62 20.03 34.30
CA ASP A 225 -54.27 21.32 34.04
C ASP A 225 -55.80 21.21 34.11
N GLU A 226 -56.38 20.15 33.53
CA GLU A 226 -57.82 19.88 33.62
C GLU A 226 -58.27 19.62 35.06
N LYS A 227 -57.49 18.85 35.82
CA LYS A 227 -57.75 18.62 37.25
C LYS A 227 -57.77 19.93 38.02
N ASP A 228 -56.77 20.78 37.83
CA ASP A 228 -56.68 22.09 38.50
C ASP A 228 -57.88 22.98 38.18
N ASP A 229 -58.33 23.00 36.91
CA ASP A 229 -59.54 23.73 36.51
C ASP A 229 -60.80 23.18 37.18
N LEU A 230 -60.98 21.85 37.19
CA LEU A 230 -62.11 21.19 37.83
C LEU A 230 -62.14 21.44 39.34
N GLU A 231 -60.99 21.42 40.02
CA GLU A 231 -60.88 21.74 41.44
C GLU A 231 -61.29 23.19 41.72
N ARG A 232 -60.86 24.15 40.88
CA ARG A 232 -61.30 25.55 40.97
C ARG A 232 -62.80 25.70 40.77
N ARG A 233 -63.38 25.06 39.75
CA ARG A 233 -64.83 25.07 39.49
C ARG A 233 -65.61 24.46 40.65
N TYR A 234 -65.12 23.36 41.22
CA TYR A 234 -65.72 22.71 42.38
C TYR A 234 -65.69 23.61 43.62
N ALA A 235 -64.55 24.25 43.90
CA ALA A 235 -64.42 25.22 44.99
C ALA A 235 -65.41 26.39 44.81
N TRP A 236 -65.53 26.91 43.58
CA TRP A 236 -66.48 27.97 43.25
C TRP A 236 -67.95 27.55 43.47
N SER A 237 -68.31 26.33 43.03
CA SER A 237 -69.65 25.75 43.26
C SER A 237 -69.96 25.60 44.76
N LYS A 238 -68.99 25.15 45.56
CA LYS A 238 -69.12 25.08 47.03
C LYS A 238 -69.33 26.45 47.66
N TRP A 239 -68.53 27.44 47.27
CA TRP A 239 -68.69 28.81 47.74
C TRP A 239 -70.07 29.35 47.40
N TRP A 240 -70.53 29.10 46.18
CA TRP A 240 -71.82 29.62 45.71
C TRP A 240 -73.01 29.03 46.49
N ARG A 241 -72.99 27.72 46.75
CA ARG A 241 -73.97 27.06 47.64
C ARG A 241 -73.97 27.62 49.06
N GLN A 242 -72.81 28.00 49.60
CA GLN A 242 -72.75 28.58 50.94
C GLN A 242 -73.27 30.02 50.94
N LYS A 243 -72.96 30.80 49.90
CA LYS A 243 -73.49 32.16 49.76
C LYS A 243 -75.02 32.17 49.61
N GLU A 244 -75.60 31.25 48.82
CA GLU A 244 -77.08 31.10 48.75
C GLU A 244 -77.71 30.81 50.12
N LYS A 245 -77.05 30.00 50.96
CA LYS A 245 -77.54 29.74 52.32
C LYS A 245 -77.46 30.99 53.19
N VAL A 246 -76.36 31.73 53.12
CA VAL A 246 -76.19 33.00 53.85
C VAL A 246 -77.27 34.00 53.41
N GLU A 247 -77.47 34.23 52.11
CA GLU A 247 -78.53 35.12 51.59
C GLU A 247 -79.94 34.69 52.06
N LYS A 248 -80.23 33.37 52.09
CA LYS A 248 -81.50 32.86 52.64
C LYS A 248 -81.65 33.12 54.14
N HIS A 249 -80.56 33.13 54.90
CA HIS A 249 -80.58 33.42 56.33
C HIS A 249 -80.65 34.94 56.60
N GLU A 250 -79.96 35.75 55.81
CA GLU A 250 -80.03 37.22 55.88
C GLU A 250 -81.41 37.75 55.52
N ASN A 251 -82.05 37.24 54.46
CA ASN A 251 -83.43 37.61 54.11
C ASN A 251 -84.43 37.23 55.22
N LYS A 252 -84.21 36.12 55.94
CA LYS A 252 -85.05 35.75 57.10
C LYS A 252 -84.84 36.68 58.30
N LEU A 253 -83.65 37.25 58.45
CA LEU A 253 -83.32 38.21 59.51
C LEU A 253 -83.81 39.63 59.19
N SER A 254 -83.93 40.01 57.91
CA SER A 254 -84.50 41.31 57.52
C SER A 254 -86.03 41.36 57.53
N ASP A 255 -86.69 40.19 57.47
CA ASP A 255 -88.16 40.05 57.52
C ASP A 255 -88.71 39.91 58.95
N THR A 256 -87.87 40.05 59.99
CA THR A 256 -88.25 40.05 61.42
C THR A 256 -88.00 41.42 62.04
#